data_AF-U5SE20-F1
#
_entry.id   AF-U5SE20-F1
#
_cell.length_a   1.000
_cell.length_b   1.000
_cell.length_c   1.000
_cell.angle_alpha   90.00
_cell.angle_beta   90.00
_cell.angle_gamma   90.00
#
_symmetry.space_group_name_H-M   'P 1'
#
loop_
_entity.id
_entity.type
_entity.pdbx_description
1 polymer ?
#
loop_
_entity_poly.entity_id
_entity_poly.type
_entity_poly.pdbx_seq_one_letter_code
_entity_poly.pdbx_strand_id
1 'polypeptide(L)'
;MNKKVNALDTLVQFKTLLIDEQQALIQNDSAKVKTLIEQKQQFLDLLPTPTAEGSKKEDLVELAEEIKNLQQTNLTLTEQALNYQETMMEAITKGVNAGGSTYSKQGDYSTVQQANIIDQSL
;
A
#
# COMPACT_ATOMS: atom_id res chain seq x y z
N MET A 1 -22.87 -19.95 26.79
CA MET A 1 -23.67 -19.51 25.62
C MET A 1 -22.70 -19.26 24.47
N ASN A 2 -22.52 -20.22 23.57
CA ASN A 2 -21.69 -20.04 22.37
C ASN A 2 -22.43 -19.09 21.44
N LYS A 3 -21.96 -17.83 21.32
CA LYS A 3 -22.37 -16.96 20.22
C LYS A 3 -21.92 -17.65 18.94
N LYS A 4 -22.85 -18.26 18.22
CA LYS A 4 -22.62 -18.63 16.82
C LYS A 4 -22.23 -17.34 16.11
N VAL A 5 -20.98 -17.23 15.71
CA VAL A 5 -20.50 -16.08 14.93
C VAL A 5 -21.21 -16.17 13.58
N ASN A 6 -22.06 -15.19 13.29
CA ASN A 6 -22.80 -15.13 12.05
C ASN A 6 -21.85 -14.80 10.91
N ALA A 7 -21.89 -15.59 9.83
CA ALA A 7 -21.08 -15.39 8.63
C ALA A 7 -21.20 -13.98 8.06
N LEU A 8 -22.41 -13.42 8.08
CA LEU A 8 -22.69 -12.10 7.54
C LEU A 8 -22.00 -11.00 8.36
N ASP A 9 -22.07 -11.08 9.68
CA ASP A 9 -21.42 -10.09 10.56
C ASP A 9 -19.88 -10.10 10.39
N THR A 10 -19.28 -11.29 10.24
CA THR A 10 -17.84 -11.43 9.98
C THR A 10 -17.44 -10.79 8.65
N LEU A 11 -18.21 -11.03 7.59
CA LEU A 11 -17.94 -10.45 6.28
C LEU A 11 -18.14 -8.93 6.26
N VAL A 12 -19.11 -8.40 7.00
CA VAL A 12 -19.31 -6.94 7.13
C VAL A 12 -18.11 -6.29 7.85
N GLN A 13 -17.61 -6.92 8.92
CA GLN A 13 -16.41 -6.45 9.60
C GLN A 13 -15.19 -6.50 8.67
N PHE A 14 -15.05 -7.57 7.88
CA PHE A 14 -13.98 -7.69 6.90
C PHE A 14 -14.07 -6.63 5.80
N LYS A 15 -15.27 -6.34 5.28
CA LYS A 15 -15.50 -5.23 4.35
C LYS A 15 -15.04 -3.89 4.95
N THR A 16 -15.39 -3.64 6.21
CA THR A 16 -14.99 -2.40 6.92
C THR A 16 -13.47 -2.28 7.01
N LEU A 17 -12.80 -3.37 7.38
CA LEU A 17 -11.33 -3.44 7.41
C LEU A 17 -10.70 -3.11 6.04
N LEU A 18 -11.31 -3.58 4.94
CA LEU A 18 -10.84 -3.30 3.59
C LEU A 18 -11.04 -1.84 3.16
N ILE A 19 -12.12 -1.21 3.61
CA ILE A 19 -12.34 0.23 3.40
C ILE A 19 -11.29 1.04 4.16
N ASP A 20 -10.99 0.66 5.40
CA ASP A 20 -9.95 1.33 6.20
C ASP A 20 -8.56 1.19 5.56
N GLU A 21 -8.26 0.04 4.96
CA GLU A 21 -7.02 -0.18 4.21
C GLU A 21 -6.98 0.64 2.93
N GLN A 22 -8.08 0.71 2.18
CA GLN A 22 -8.18 1.56 1.01
C GLN A 22 -7.84 3.01 1.36
N GLN A 23 -8.43 3.53 2.44
CA GLN A 23 -8.17 4.89 2.90
C GLN A 23 -6.72 5.09 3.35
N ALA A 24 -6.13 4.10 4.04
CA ALA A 24 -4.74 4.15 4.47
C ALA A 24 -3.77 4.15 3.27
N LEU A 25 -4.05 3.35 2.23
CA LEU A 25 -3.28 3.30 0.99
C LEU A 25 -3.36 4.64 0.23
N ILE A 26 -4.56 5.23 0.12
CA ILE A 26 -4.74 6.56 -0.49
C ILE A 26 -3.94 7.64 0.26
N GLN A 27 -3.90 7.55 1.59
CA GLN A 27 -3.15 8.47 2.44
C GLN A 27 -1.65 8.17 2.52
N ASN A 28 -1.17 7.08 1.89
CA ASN A 28 0.20 6.58 2.02
C ASN A 28 0.63 6.32 3.48
N ASP A 29 -0.31 5.98 4.36
CA ASP A 29 -0.05 5.67 5.77
C ASP A 29 0.44 4.22 5.90
N SER A 30 1.74 4.03 5.67
CA SER A 30 2.39 2.71 5.70
C SER A 30 2.31 2.02 7.06
N ALA A 31 2.30 2.78 8.16
CA ALA A 31 2.17 2.24 9.51
C ALA A 31 0.77 1.64 9.71
N LYS A 32 -0.28 2.37 9.31
CA LYS A 32 -1.65 1.88 9.38
C LYS A 32 -1.88 0.70 8.44
N VAL A 33 -1.38 0.75 7.21
CA VAL A 33 -1.47 -0.39 6.26
C VAL A 33 -0.88 -1.66 6.88
N LYS A 34 0.29 -1.57 7.53
CA LYS A 34 0.90 -2.73 8.20
C LYS A 34 0.00 -3.32 9.29
N THR A 35 -0.58 -2.49 10.15
CA THR A 35 -1.50 -2.96 11.21
C THR A 35 -2.76 -3.61 10.64
N LEU A 36 -3.29 -3.10 9.53
CA LEU A 36 -4.47 -3.64 8.87
C LEU A 36 -4.20 -4.99 8.22
N ILE A 37 -2.98 -5.21 7.67
CA ILE A 37 -2.57 -6.52 7.15
C ILE A 37 -2.51 -7.57 8.28
N GLU A 38 -1.99 -7.21 9.45
CA GLU A 38 -1.97 -8.11 10.61
C GLU A 38 -3.39 -8.50 11.06
N GLN A 39 -4.33 -7.53 11.06
CA GLN A 39 -5.74 -7.79 11.34
C GLN A 39 -6.39 -8.66 10.26
N LYS A 40 -6.09 -8.45 8.98
CA LYS A 40 -6.57 -9.31 7.88
C LYS A 40 -6.15 -10.75 8.06
N GLN A 41 -4.91 -10.99 8.49
CA GLN A 41 -4.40 -12.34 8.70
C GLN A 41 -5.22 -13.08 9.77
N GLN A 42 -5.60 -12.38 10.85
CA GLN A 42 -6.47 -12.94 11.88
C GLN A 42 -7.89 -13.25 11.36
N PHE A 43 -8.39 -12.46 10.39
CA PHE A 43 -9.68 -12.72 9.75
C PHE A 43 -9.67 -14.01 8.90
N LEU A 44 -8.55 -14.35 8.26
CA LEU A 44 -8.45 -15.60 7.48
C LEU A 44 -8.66 -16.85 8.35
N ASP A 45 -8.24 -16.80 9.61
CA ASP A 45 -8.43 -17.90 10.56
C ASP A 45 -9.90 -18.04 11.02
N LEU A 46 -10.71 -16.98 10.84
CA LEU A 46 -12.12 -16.92 11.24
C LEU A 46 -13.09 -17.26 10.10
N LEU A 47 -12.64 -17.28 8.85
CA LEU A 47 -13.44 -17.64 7.66
C LEU A 47 -13.88 -19.11 7.57
N PRO A 48 -13.17 -20.13 8.10
CA PRO A 48 -13.61 -21.53 8.05
C PRO A 48 -14.73 -21.87 9.04
N THR A 49 -14.93 -21.01 10.04
CA THR A 49 -15.80 -21.24 11.20
C THR A 49 -17.28 -20.78 11.08
N PRO A 50 -17.71 -19.89 10.16
CA PRO A 50 -19.06 -19.37 10.22
C PRO A 50 -20.09 -20.33 9.62
N THR A 51 -21.14 -20.63 10.37
CA THR A 51 -22.33 -21.31 9.85
C THR A 51 -23.22 -20.30 9.12
N ALA A 52 -23.62 -20.59 7.88
CA ALA A 52 -24.56 -19.75 7.10
C ALA A 52 -26.01 -19.77 7.62
N GLU A 53 -26.25 -20.28 8.83
CA GLU A 53 -27.57 -20.36 9.45
C GLU A 53 -28.10 -18.96 9.74
N GLY A 54 -29.21 -18.59 9.09
CA GLY A 54 -29.94 -17.35 9.34
C GLY A 54 -29.62 -16.19 8.39
N SER A 55 -28.69 -16.35 7.46
CA SER A 55 -28.38 -15.34 6.43
C SER A 55 -28.99 -15.70 5.08
N LYS A 56 -29.53 -14.72 4.35
CA LYS A 56 -29.97 -14.92 2.97
C LYS A 56 -28.74 -15.13 2.09
N LYS A 57 -28.82 -16.09 1.17
CA LYS A 57 -27.71 -16.42 0.29
C LYS A 57 -27.35 -15.23 -0.61
N GLU A 58 -28.35 -14.49 -1.04
CA GLU A 58 -28.23 -13.30 -1.89
C GLU A 58 -27.35 -12.23 -1.22
N ASP A 59 -27.64 -11.91 0.05
CA ASP A 59 -26.88 -10.90 0.82
C ASP A 59 -25.40 -11.31 0.99
N LEU A 60 -25.13 -12.60 1.17
CA LEU A 60 -23.76 -13.12 1.28
C LEU A 60 -23.00 -13.06 -0.04
N VAL A 61 -23.68 -13.29 -1.17
CA VAL A 61 -23.07 -13.22 -2.52
C VAL A 61 -22.74 -11.78 -2.87
N GLU A 62 -23.66 -10.85 -2.64
CA GLU A 62 -23.45 -9.42 -2.87
C GLU A 62 -22.25 -8.92 -2.05
N LEU A 63 -22.23 -9.24 -0.75
CA LEU A 63 -21.14 -8.82 0.13
C LEU A 63 -19.78 -9.44 -0.26
N ALA A 64 -19.76 -10.68 -0.72
CA ALA A 64 -18.55 -11.32 -1.22
C ALA A 64 -18.03 -10.64 -2.50
N GLU A 65 -18.92 -10.20 -3.39
CA GLU A 65 -18.56 -9.46 -4.60
C GLU A 65 -18.00 -8.08 -4.27
N GLU A 66 -18.60 -7.36 -3.32
CA GLU A 66 -18.07 -6.09 -2.82
C GLU A 66 -16.68 -6.25 -2.20
N ILE A 67 -16.48 -7.26 -1.36
CA ILE A 67 -15.19 -7.59 -0.75
C ILE A 67 -14.14 -7.88 -1.83
N LYS A 68 -14.50 -8.64 -2.87
CA LYS A 68 -13.62 -8.93 -4.00
C LYS A 68 -13.20 -7.65 -4.73
N ASN A 69 -14.15 -6.75 -5.01
CA ASN A 69 -13.88 -5.49 -5.70
C ASN A 69 -12.99 -4.55 -4.85
N LEU A 70 -13.20 -4.51 -3.54
CA LEU A 70 -12.36 -3.76 -2.61
C LEU A 70 -10.93 -4.31 -2.57
N GLN A 71 -10.76 -5.63 -2.48
CA GLN A 71 -9.43 -6.25 -2.52
C GLN A 71 -8.70 -5.96 -3.83
N GLN A 72 -9.41 -6.00 -4.97
CA GLN A 72 -8.84 -5.67 -6.27
C GLN A 72 -8.36 -4.21 -6.31
N THR A 73 -9.15 -3.30 -5.74
CA THR A 73 -8.79 -1.87 -5.67
C THR A 73 -7.55 -1.66 -4.79
N ASN A 74 -7.49 -2.29 -3.62
CA ASN A 74 -6.37 -2.16 -2.70
C ASN A 74 -5.09 -2.78 -3.27
N LEU A 75 -5.21 -3.87 -4.04
CA LEU A 75 -4.10 -4.41 -4.82
C LEU A 75 -3.58 -3.38 -5.84
N THR A 76 -4.46 -2.80 -6.65
CA THR A 76 -4.07 -1.79 -7.65
C THR A 76 -3.41 -0.56 -7.00
N LEU A 77 -3.93 -0.07 -5.87
CA LEU A 77 -3.30 1.04 -5.13
C LEU A 77 -1.89 0.65 -4.63
N THR A 78 -1.73 -0.58 -4.15
CA THR A 78 -0.43 -1.09 -3.70
C THR A 78 0.56 -1.18 -4.86
N GLU A 79 0.15 -1.74 -6.00
CA GLU A 79 0.96 -1.82 -7.22
C GLU A 79 1.38 -0.43 -7.72
N GLN A 80 0.46 0.54 -7.70
CA GLN A 80 0.77 1.92 -8.06
C GLN A 80 1.82 2.54 -7.13
N ALA A 81 1.69 2.32 -5.82
CA ALA A 81 2.66 2.80 -4.84
C ALA A 81 4.06 2.20 -5.05
N LEU A 82 4.13 0.89 -5.32
CA LEU A 82 5.38 0.19 -5.63
C LEU A 82 6.02 0.70 -6.93
N ASN A 83 5.24 0.83 -8.00
CA ASN A 83 5.72 1.35 -9.28
C ASN A 83 6.28 2.79 -9.16
N TYR A 84 5.62 3.63 -8.36
CA TYR A 84 6.11 4.98 -8.08
C TYR A 84 7.46 4.95 -7.34
N GLN A 85 7.58 4.09 -6.31
CA GLN A 85 8.82 3.94 -5.55
C GLN A 85 9.98 3.42 -6.43
N GLU A 86 9.72 2.45 -7.29
CA GLU A 86 10.70 1.91 -8.24
C GLU A 86 11.16 3.00 -9.21
N THR A 87 10.22 3.72 -9.84
CA THR A 87 10.51 4.82 -10.77
C THR A 87 11.32 5.92 -10.10
N MET A 88 11.00 6.27 -8.85
CA MET A 88 11.74 7.26 -8.07
C MET A 88 13.18 6.80 -7.82
N MET A 89 13.37 5.53 -7.43
CA MET A 89 14.71 4.98 -7.17
C MET A 89 15.55 4.90 -8.45
N GLU A 90 14.94 4.53 -9.58
CA GLU A 90 15.60 4.60 -10.88
C GLU A 90 16.07 6.01 -11.23
N ALA A 91 15.23 7.03 -11.00
CA ALA A 91 15.59 8.41 -11.28
C ALA A 91 16.77 8.88 -10.42
N ILE A 92 16.78 8.53 -9.13
CA ILE A 92 17.88 8.83 -8.21
C ILE A 92 19.17 8.16 -8.69
N THR A 93 19.13 6.85 -8.98
CA THR A 93 20.32 6.10 -9.41
C THR A 93 20.85 6.58 -10.77
N LYS A 94 19.96 6.89 -11.73
CA LYS A 94 20.34 7.51 -13.01
C LYS A 94 21.00 8.88 -12.80
N GLY A 95 20.46 9.72 -11.91
CA GLY A 95 21.05 11.02 -11.57
C GLY A 95 22.44 10.91 -10.93
N VAL A 96 22.62 9.99 -9.99
CA VAL A 96 23.92 9.71 -9.35
C VAL A 96 24.95 9.19 -10.37
N ASN A 97 24.55 8.27 -11.25
CA ASN A 97 25.43 7.72 -12.29
C ASN A 97 25.80 8.75 -13.36
N ALA A 98 24.90 9.67 -13.70
CA ALA A 98 25.18 10.77 -14.63
C ALA A 98 26.12 11.83 -14.02
N GLY A 99 26.04 12.07 -12.71
CA GLY A 99 26.92 12.99 -11.98
C GLY A 99 28.38 12.50 -11.81
N GLY A 100 28.61 11.19 -11.84
CA GLY A 100 29.96 10.59 -11.73
C GLY A 100 30.74 10.46 -13.05
N SER A 101 30.11 10.69 -14.20
CA SER A 101 30.68 10.38 -15.53
C SER A 101 31.12 11.62 -16.33
N THR A 102 31.01 12.84 -15.80
CA THR A 102 31.38 14.03 -16.58
C THR A 102 32.82 14.50 -16.41
N TYR A 103 33.60 14.04 -15.43
CA TYR A 103 35.05 14.33 -15.39
C TYR A 103 35.85 13.32 -14.56
N SER A 104 36.40 12.28 -15.20
CA SER A 104 37.79 11.86 -14.89
C SER A 104 38.33 10.84 -15.90
N LYS A 105 39.25 11.30 -16.74
CA LYS A 105 40.62 10.76 -16.88
C LYS A 105 41.30 11.44 -18.07
N GLN A 106 41.74 12.70 -17.90
CA GLN A 106 42.80 13.41 -18.63
C GLN A 106 42.46 14.91 -18.66
N GLY A 107 43.10 15.68 -17.78
CA GLY A 107 42.96 17.13 -17.75
C GLY A 107 43.54 17.69 -16.46
N ASP A 108 44.66 18.39 -16.62
CA ASP A 108 45.50 18.96 -15.57
C ASP A 108 44.82 20.12 -14.81
N TYR A 109 45.19 20.26 -13.53
CA TYR A 109 45.11 21.41 -12.62
C TYR A 109 43.96 22.45 -12.65
N SER A 110 43.52 22.77 -11.41
CA SER A 110 43.05 24.06 -10.89
C SER A 110 41.59 24.52 -11.14
N THR A 111 40.75 24.44 -10.11
CA THR A 111 40.46 25.55 -9.18
C THR A 111 39.29 25.19 -8.26
N VAL A 112 39.51 25.38 -6.96
CA VAL A 112 38.50 25.32 -5.92
C VAL A 112 37.56 26.51 -6.12
N GLN A 113 36.30 26.26 -6.50
CA GLN A 113 35.23 27.24 -6.38
C GLN A 113 33.98 26.58 -5.80
N GLN A 114 33.71 26.99 -4.57
CA GLN A 114 32.58 26.61 -3.73
C GLN A 114 31.27 26.84 -4.47
N ALA A 115 30.51 25.79 -4.73
CA ALA A 115 29.12 25.91 -5.13
C ALA A 115 28.29 26.23 -3.88
N ASN A 116 27.96 27.52 -3.71
CA ASN A 116 26.90 27.99 -2.82
C ASN A 116 25.61 27.27 -3.20
N ILE A 117 25.09 26.45 -2.28
CA ILE A 117 23.76 25.88 -2.38
C ILE A 117 22.78 27.05 -2.22
N ILE A 118 21.94 27.21 -3.23
CA ILE A 118 21.00 28.30 -3.47
C ILE A 118 20.16 28.61 -2.22
N ASP A 119 20.26 29.85 -1.74
CA ASP A 119 19.24 30.54 -0.96
C ASP A 119 18.26 31.21 -1.95
N GLN A 120 16.99 30.81 -1.89
CA GLN A 120 15.89 31.45 -2.60
C GLN A 120 14.73 31.65 -1.63
N SER A 121 14.86 32.65 -0.76
CA SER A 121 13.71 33.37 -0.21
C SER A 121 13.27 34.47 -1.18
N LEU A 122 12.01 34.41 -1.63
CA LEU A 122 11.22 35.54 -2.12
C LEU A 122 9.81 35.43 -1.53
#